data_AF-A0A9W7YYV1-F1
#
_entry.id   AF-A0A9W7YYV1-F1
#
_cell.length_a   1.000
_cell.length_b   1.000
_cell.length_c   1.000
_cell.angle_alpha   90.00
_cell.angle_beta   90.00
_cell.angle_gamma   90.00
#
_symmetry.space_group_name_H-M   'P 1'
#
loop_
_entity.id
_entity.type
_entity.pdbx_description
1 polymer ?
#
loop_
_entity_poly.entity_id
_entity_poly.type
_entity_poly.pdbx_seq_one_letter_code
_entity_poly.pdbx_strand_id
1 'polypeptide(L)'
;MGRLHLAPQALVCKNTILEGDIRIGNGTVVHIDASIIAKNGPIIIGSNNIISDRVRIINNHATPLVIGDNNQIETDAVIEGRGIGHKNVVQVRGKVVGTSTLGNNCVVGVMCETEPAENVPDNTILFGNPQSRRTRSDNNAEYLEVHNKHLQYVHEMLPRYNAIIGAE
;
A
#
# COMPACT_ATOMS: atom_id res chain seq x y z
N MET A 1 22.29 -9.71 0.19
CA MET A 1 22.26 -8.29 -0.20
C MET A 1 20.99 -8.08 -1.00
N GLY A 2 19.98 -7.41 -0.43
CA GLY A 2 18.68 -7.21 -1.09
C GLY A 2 18.81 -6.29 -2.31
N ARG A 3 17.92 -6.44 -3.29
CA ARG A 3 17.93 -5.63 -4.52
C ARG A 3 16.69 -4.72 -4.53
N LEU A 4 16.91 -3.41 -4.56
CA LEU A 4 15.85 -2.44 -4.79
C LEU A 4 15.67 -2.22 -6.29
N HIS A 5 14.44 -2.40 -6.77
CA HIS A 5 14.05 -2.14 -8.15
C HIS A 5 12.91 -1.13 -8.18
N LEU A 6 13.18 0.04 -8.75
CA LEU A 6 12.18 1.08 -8.98
C LEU A 6 11.88 1.11 -10.48
N ALA A 7 10.62 0.96 -10.86
CA ALA A 7 10.18 1.16 -12.22
C ALA A 7 10.30 2.65 -12.62
N PRO A 8 10.27 2.96 -13.93
CA PRO A 8 10.17 4.34 -14.39
C PRO A 8 9.03 5.08 -13.69
N GLN A 9 9.20 6.38 -13.46
CA GLN A 9 8.20 7.25 -12.81
C GLN A 9 7.78 6.84 -11.39
N ALA A 10 8.36 5.79 -10.77
CA ALA A 10 8.15 5.56 -9.35
C ALA A 10 8.82 6.70 -8.57
N LEU A 11 8.09 7.36 -7.68
CA LEU A 11 8.61 8.43 -6.83
C LEU A 11 8.73 7.92 -5.40
N VAL A 12 9.95 7.89 -4.88
CA VAL A 12 10.20 7.41 -3.52
C VAL A 12 10.97 8.48 -2.77
N CYS A 13 10.40 8.98 -1.67
CA CYS A 13 11.09 9.95 -0.83
C CYS A 13 12.38 9.36 -0.25
N LYS A 14 13.44 10.17 -0.18
CA LYS A 14 14.77 9.76 0.30
C LYS A 14 14.79 9.35 1.78
N ASN A 15 13.85 9.85 2.58
CA ASN A 15 13.73 9.54 4.01
C ASN A 15 13.01 8.20 4.28
N THR A 16 12.74 7.40 3.26
CA THR A 16 12.12 6.08 3.42
C THR A 16 13.15 5.05 3.90
N ILE A 17 12.66 4.05 4.63
CA ILE A 17 13.47 2.88 5.02
C ILE A 17 13.11 1.75 4.06
N LEU A 18 14.08 1.33 3.24
CA LEU A 18 13.91 0.27 2.23
C LEU A 18 14.95 -0.82 2.47
N GLU A 19 14.50 -2.00 2.87
CA GLU A 19 15.37 -3.12 3.24
C GLU A 19 14.96 -4.42 2.53
N GLY A 20 15.92 -5.11 1.91
CA GLY A 20 15.70 -6.43 1.29
C GLY A 20 15.40 -6.38 -0.23
N ASP A 21 14.78 -7.43 -0.77
CA ASP A 21 14.37 -7.49 -2.19
C ASP A 21 13.00 -6.82 -2.36
N ILE A 22 13.01 -5.63 -2.96
CA ILE A 22 11.83 -4.77 -3.11
C ILE A 22 11.69 -4.37 -4.57
N ARG A 23 10.50 -4.56 -5.12
CA ARG A 23 10.11 -4.09 -6.46
C ARG A 23 8.95 -3.13 -6.34
N ILE A 24 9.08 -1.94 -6.93
CA ILE A 24 8.04 -0.90 -6.94
C ILE A 24 7.67 -0.58 -8.38
N GLY A 25 6.40 -0.75 -8.73
CA GLY A 25 5.85 -0.55 -10.06
C GLY A 25 5.75 0.92 -10.49
N ASN A 26 5.44 1.11 -11.77
CA ASN A 26 5.46 2.42 -12.43
C ASN A 26 4.46 3.38 -11.79
N GLY A 27 4.84 4.64 -11.65
CA GLY A 27 3.94 5.68 -11.12
C GLY A 27 3.54 5.51 -9.66
N THR A 28 4.04 4.50 -8.94
CA THR A 28 3.81 4.37 -7.50
C THR A 28 4.59 5.44 -6.75
N VAL A 29 3.94 6.04 -5.75
CA VAL A 29 4.53 7.07 -4.88
C VAL A 29 4.68 6.54 -3.46
N VAL A 30 5.85 6.77 -2.86
CA VAL A 30 6.15 6.42 -1.47
C VAL A 30 6.60 7.67 -0.72
N HIS A 31 5.80 8.07 0.25
CA HIS A 31 5.98 9.29 1.02
C HIS A 31 7.08 9.17 2.09
N ILE A 32 7.38 10.29 2.73
CA ILE A 32 8.38 10.39 3.80
C ILE A 32 8.09 9.42 4.95
N ASP A 33 9.16 8.95 5.59
CA ASP A 33 9.16 8.09 6.77
C ASP A 33 8.41 6.74 6.61
N ALA A 34 7.98 6.39 5.39
CA ALA A 34 7.46 5.07 5.11
C ALA A 34 8.59 4.01 5.19
N SER A 35 8.25 2.82 5.67
CA SER A 35 9.18 1.71 5.85
C SER A 35 8.70 0.49 5.06
N ILE A 36 9.52 -0.01 4.14
CA ILE A 36 9.25 -1.21 3.34
C ILE A 36 10.39 -2.19 3.61
N ILE A 37 10.08 -3.27 4.33
CA ILE A 37 11.07 -4.19 4.90
C ILE A 37 10.77 -5.61 4.44
N ALA A 38 11.46 -6.07 3.40
CA ALA A 38 11.43 -7.42 2.87
C ALA A 38 12.35 -8.33 3.71
N LYS A 39 11.89 -8.65 4.93
CA LYS A 39 12.70 -9.33 5.96
C LYS A 39 13.01 -10.79 5.62
N ASN A 40 11.98 -11.59 5.33
CA ASN A 40 12.11 -13.04 5.10
C ASN A 40 11.81 -13.44 3.65
N GLY A 41 11.16 -12.56 2.89
CA GLY A 41 10.76 -12.78 1.51
C GLY A 41 10.59 -11.45 0.77
N PRO A 42 10.55 -11.46 -0.56
CA PRO A 42 10.50 -10.24 -1.35
C PRO A 42 9.18 -9.49 -1.18
N ILE A 43 9.20 -8.18 -1.40
CA ILE A 43 8.01 -7.34 -1.50
C ILE A 43 7.86 -6.85 -2.94
N ILE A 44 6.69 -7.07 -3.53
CA ILE A 44 6.38 -6.67 -4.90
C ILE A 44 5.16 -5.75 -4.85
N ILE A 45 5.37 -4.48 -5.17
CA ILE A 45 4.33 -3.45 -5.22
C ILE A 45 4.05 -3.12 -6.67
N GLY A 46 2.77 -3.18 -7.07
CA GLY A 46 2.30 -2.84 -8.40
C GLY A 46 2.42 -1.36 -8.74
N SER A 47 1.73 -0.98 -9.80
CA SER A 47 1.76 0.38 -10.37
C SER A 47 0.71 1.30 -9.72
N ASN A 48 0.98 2.60 -9.79
CA ASN A 48 0.05 3.66 -9.40
C ASN A 48 -0.45 3.56 -7.95
N ASN A 49 0.31 2.97 -7.05
CA ASN A 49 -0.04 2.94 -5.63
C ASN A 49 0.36 4.24 -4.94
N ILE A 50 -0.39 4.62 -3.92
CA ILE A 50 -0.07 5.75 -3.04
C ILE A 50 0.22 5.17 -1.67
N ILE A 51 1.50 5.20 -1.27
CA ILE A 51 1.98 4.77 0.03
C ILE A 51 2.28 6.04 0.84
N SER A 52 1.36 6.41 1.72
CA SER A 52 1.43 7.63 2.52
C SER A 52 2.51 7.58 3.59
N ASP A 53 2.68 8.70 4.29
CA ASP A 53 3.72 8.90 5.29
C ASP A 53 3.61 7.90 6.44
N ARG A 54 4.75 7.44 6.95
CA ARG A 54 4.86 6.50 8.09
C ARG A 54 4.16 5.15 7.90
N VAL A 55 3.71 4.81 6.68
CA VAL A 55 3.21 3.47 6.37
C VAL A 55 4.32 2.44 6.58
N ARG A 56 3.96 1.30 7.18
CA ARG A 56 4.89 0.17 7.37
C ARG A 56 4.43 -1.04 6.58
N ILE A 57 5.26 -1.52 5.66
CA ILE A 57 5.04 -2.74 4.88
C ILE A 57 6.17 -3.70 5.23
N ILE A 58 5.84 -4.82 5.87
CA ILE A 58 6.83 -5.78 6.37
C ILE A 58 6.47 -7.17 5.88
N ASN A 59 7.37 -7.81 5.15
CA ASN A 59 7.22 -9.23 4.81
C ASN A 59 8.00 -10.11 5.77
N ASN A 60 7.29 -10.64 6.77
CA ASN A 60 7.81 -11.64 7.72
C ASN A 60 7.69 -13.08 7.19
N HIS A 61 7.17 -13.28 5.98
CA HIS A 61 6.97 -14.61 5.38
C HIS A 61 8.07 -14.93 4.37
N ALA A 62 8.35 -16.22 4.18
CA ALA A 62 9.30 -16.67 3.16
C ALA A 62 8.76 -16.49 1.72
N THR A 63 7.43 -16.43 1.57
CA THR A 63 6.77 -16.20 0.29
C THR A 63 6.69 -14.70 -0.03
N PRO A 64 6.64 -14.31 -1.32
CA PRO A 64 6.48 -12.92 -1.71
C PRO A 64 5.21 -12.29 -1.10
N LEU A 65 5.33 -11.06 -0.60
CA LEU A 65 4.19 -10.17 -0.32
C LEU A 65 3.92 -9.37 -1.59
N VAL A 66 2.76 -9.62 -2.19
CA VAL A 66 2.34 -8.94 -3.42
C VAL A 66 1.25 -7.92 -3.10
N ILE A 67 1.47 -6.68 -3.50
CA ILE A 67 0.50 -5.59 -3.46
C ILE A 67 0.19 -5.25 -4.92
N GLY A 68 -1.09 -5.29 -5.30
CA GLY A 68 -1.54 -5.01 -6.66
C GLY A 68 -1.43 -3.53 -7.05
N ASP A 69 -2.31 -3.09 -7.94
CA ASP A 69 -2.25 -1.77 -8.55
C ASP A 69 -3.33 -0.84 -8.01
N ASN A 70 -3.05 0.47 -8.09
CA ASN A 70 -3.99 1.54 -7.77
C ASN A 70 -4.54 1.44 -6.33
N ASN A 71 -3.73 1.00 -5.36
CA ASN A 71 -4.12 1.03 -3.95
C ASN A 71 -3.73 2.36 -3.30
N GLN A 72 -4.50 2.74 -2.29
CA GLN A 72 -4.20 3.86 -1.40
C GLN A 72 -3.98 3.32 0.02
N ILE A 73 -2.75 3.43 0.51
CA ILE A 73 -2.35 2.99 1.85
C ILE A 73 -2.02 4.23 2.65
N GLU A 74 -2.92 4.61 3.55
CA GLU A 74 -2.89 5.90 4.22
C GLU A 74 -1.98 5.91 5.45
N THR A 75 -1.75 7.12 5.95
CA THR A 75 -0.80 7.43 7.01
C THR A 75 -0.88 6.48 8.21
N ASP A 76 0.30 6.05 8.69
CA ASP A 76 0.46 5.11 9.81
C ASP A 76 -0.20 3.72 9.64
N ALA A 77 -0.66 3.35 8.43
CA ALA A 77 -1.16 2.01 8.15
C ALA A 77 -0.06 0.94 8.17
N VAL A 78 -0.46 -0.31 8.43
CA VAL A 78 0.47 -1.45 8.59
C VAL A 78 0.07 -2.63 7.71
N ILE A 79 0.99 -3.08 6.86
CA ILE A 79 0.82 -4.26 6.01
C ILE A 79 1.83 -5.33 6.42
N GLU A 80 1.33 -6.41 7.01
CA GLU A 80 2.07 -7.60 7.43
C GLU A 80 1.43 -8.92 6.93
N GLY A 81 0.34 -8.83 6.17
CA GLY A 81 -0.35 -9.96 5.55
C GLY A 81 0.45 -10.63 4.42
N ARG A 82 -0.20 -11.53 3.67
CA ARG A 82 0.39 -12.28 2.55
C ARG A 82 0.16 -11.62 1.19
N GLY A 83 -0.86 -10.78 1.05
CA GLY A 83 -1.16 -10.14 -0.22
C GLY A 83 -2.29 -9.11 -0.14
N ILE A 84 -2.22 -8.14 -1.03
CA ILE A 84 -3.25 -7.12 -1.26
C ILE A 84 -3.54 -7.10 -2.75
N GLY A 85 -4.82 -7.17 -3.13
CA GLY A 85 -5.26 -7.04 -4.51
C GLY A 85 -5.13 -5.61 -5.07
N HIS A 86 -6.05 -5.23 -5.93
CA HIS A 86 -6.07 -3.95 -6.61
C HIS A 86 -7.15 -3.02 -6.04
N LYS A 87 -6.95 -1.71 -6.17
CA LYS A 87 -7.98 -0.69 -5.89
C LYS A 87 -8.46 -0.65 -4.44
N ASN A 88 -7.61 -1.07 -3.51
CA ASN A 88 -7.93 -1.08 -2.09
C ASN A 88 -7.60 0.26 -1.43
N VAL A 89 -8.34 0.57 -0.36
CA VAL A 89 -8.02 1.67 0.53
C VAL A 89 -7.75 1.11 1.93
N VAL A 90 -6.52 1.20 2.41
CA VAL A 90 -6.19 0.94 3.80
C VAL A 90 -6.11 2.29 4.49
N GLN A 91 -7.17 2.65 5.21
CA GLN A 91 -7.31 3.98 5.79
C GLN A 91 -6.33 4.20 6.95
N VAL A 92 -6.24 5.44 7.41
CA VAL A 92 -5.34 5.87 8.49
C VAL A 92 -5.29 4.86 9.64
N ARG A 93 -4.09 4.35 9.95
CA ARG A 93 -3.83 3.35 11.01
C ARG A 93 -4.56 2.01 10.84
N GLY A 94 -5.12 1.74 9.67
CA GLY A 94 -5.66 0.44 9.31
C GLY A 94 -4.56 -0.61 9.17
N LYS A 95 -4.87 -1.88 9.42
CA LYS A 95 -3.88 -2.96 9.36
C LYS A 95 -4.35 -4.19 8.59
N VAL A 96 -3.42 -4.80 7.85
CA VAL A 96 -3.57 -6.12 7.25
C VAL A 96 -2.51 -7.01 7.88
N VAL A 97 -2.89 -8.02 8.67
CA VAL A 97 -2.01 -8.69 9.63
C VAL A 97 -1.90 -10.20 9.46
N GLY A 98 -0.84 -10.78 10.04
CA GLY A 98 -0.66 -12.22 10.13
C GLY A 98 -0.51 -12.86 8.74
N THR A 99 -1.36 -13.84 8.44
CA THR A 99 -1.37 -14.49 7.12
C THR A 99 -2.56 -14.06 6.25
N SER A 100 -3.21 -12.93 6.56
CA SER A 100 -4.39 -12.50 5.83
C SER A 100 -4.08 -12.06 4.40
N THR A 101 -5.09 -12.13 3.53
CA THR A 101 -5.05 -11.54 2.19
C THR A 101 -6.23 -10.61 1.99
N LEU A 102 -5.99 -9.45 1.39
CA LEU A 102 -7.04 -8.51 1.00
C LEU A 102 -7.34 -8.69 -0.50
N GLY A 103 -8.61 -8.87 -0.84
CA GLY A 103 -9.08 -8.94 -2.22
C GLY A 103 -8.95 -7.60 -2.97
N ASN A 104 -9.85 -7.37 -3.92
CA ASN A 104 -9.91 -6.16 -4.72
C ASN A 104 -11.00 -5.21 -4.25
N ASN A 105 -10.78 -3.91 -4.43
CA ASN A 105 -11.77 -2.87 -4.11
C ASN A 105 -12.27 -2.92 -2.65
N CYS A 106 -11.43 -3.40 -1.72
CA CYS A 106 -11.74 -3.43 -0.31
C CYS A 106 -11.36 -2.11 0.37
N VAL A 107 -11.97 -1.86 1.53
CA VAL A 107 -11.60 -0.77 2.42
C VAL A 107 -11.33 -1.32 3.80
N VAL A 108 -10.11 -1.12 4.32
CA VAL A 108 -9.80 -1.32 5.74
C VAL A 108 -10.00 0.02 6.43
N GLY A 109 -11.03 0.11 7.28
CA GLY A 109 -11.41 1.35 7.95
C GLY A 109 -10.33 1.93 8.86
N VAL A 110 -10.50 3.19 9.23
CA VAL A 110 -9.60 3.87 10.18
C VAL A 110 -9.47 3.05 11.47
N MET A 111 -8.21 2.76 11.87
CA MET A 111 -7.87 1.93 13.03
C MET A 111 -8.51 0.52 13.06
N CYS A 112 -8.97 0.00 11.92
CA CYS A 112 -9.48 -1.37 11.79
C CYS A 112 -8.35 -2.32 11.37
N GLU A 113 -8.49 -3.62 11.63
CA GLU A 113 -7.50 -4.62 11.23
C GLU A 113 -8.12 -5.90 10.67
N THR A 114 -7.52 -6.55 9.69
CA THR A 114 -8.02 -7.87 9.25
C THR A 114 -7.92 -8.89 10.37
N GLU A 115 -8.80 -9.90 10.40
CA GLU A 115 -8.56 -11.04 11.30
C GLU A 115 -7.29 -11.80 10.85
N PRO A 116 -6.48 -12.34 11.78
CA PRO A 116 -5.33 -13.15 11.41
C PRO A 116 -5.75 -14.34 10.53
N ALA A 117 -5.03 -14.57 9.44
CA ALA A 117 -5.31 -15.63 8.46
C ALA A 117 -6.63 -15.51 7.68
N GLU A 118 -7.29 -14.35 7.73
CA GLU A 118 -8.50 -14.09 6.95
C GLU A 118 -8.20 -13.86 5.46
N ASN A 119 -9.03 -14.46 4.60
CA ASN A 119 -9.10 -14.06 3.20
C ASN A 119 -10.28 -13.09 3.03
N VAL A 120 -10.00 -11.78 3.03
CA VAL A 120 -11.03 -10.74 2.90
C VAL A 120 -11.51 -10.71 1.44
N PRO A 121 -12.81 -10.96 1.17
CA PRO A 121 -13.33 -10.97 -0.20
C PRO A 121 -13.31 -9.60 -0.86
N ASP A 122 -13.35 -9.60 -2.19
CA ASP A 122 -13.50 -8.39 -3.00
C ASP A 122 -14.71 -7.54 -2.56
N ASN A 123 -14.60 -6.23 -2.72
CA ASN A 123 -15.63 -5.24 -2.39
C ASN A 123 -16.05 -5.30 -0.91
N THR A 124 -15.13 -5.61 0.01
CA THR A 124 -15.43 -5.64 1.46
C THR A 124 -14.94 -4.36 2.15
N ILE A 125 -15.81 -3.74 2.94
CA ILE A 125 -15.46 -2.67 3.87
C ILE A 125 -15.42 -3.23 5.29
N LEU A 126 -14.25 -3.17 5.92
CA LEU A 126 -14.05 -3.41 7.35
C LEU A 126 -14.20 -2.09 8.10
N PHE A 127 -15.05 -2.02 9.13
CA PHE A 127 -15.26 -0.77 9.87
C PHE A 127 -15.71 -1.01 11.32
N GLY A 128 -15.51 0.00 12.16
CA GLY A 128 -16.01 0.03 13.54
C GLY A 128 -15.16 -0.74 14.56
N ASN A 129 -15.53 -0.57 15.83
CA ASN A 129 -14.99 -1.31 16.96
C ASN A 129 -16.15 -1.63 17.92
N PRO A 130 -16.64 -2.88 18.00
CA PRO A 130 -16.12 -4.10 17.36
C PRO A 130 -16.26 -4.09 15.84
N GLN A 131 -15.37 -4.81 15.14
CA GLN A 131 -15.33 -4.78 13.69
C GLN A 131 -16.54 -5.44 13.05
N SER A 132 -17.12 -4.71 12.11
CA SER A 132 -18.21 -5.14 11.24
C SER A 132 -17.77 -5.09 9.78
N ARG A 133 -18.50 -5.81 8.93
CA ARG A 133 -18.23 -5.91 7.49
C ARG A 133 -19.46 -5.49 6.71
N ARG A 134 -19.25 -4.78 5.60
CA ARG A 134 -20.31 -4.51 4.61
C ARG A 134 -19.75 -4.55 3.20
N THR A 135 -20.61 -4.81 2.23
CA THR A 135 -20.25 -4.74 0.82
C THR A 135 -20.06 -3.28 0.40
N ARG A 136 -18.98 -3.00 -0.32
CA ARG A 136 -18.73 -1.76 -1.02
C ARG A 136 -19.61 -1.71 -2.27
N SER A 137 -20.44 -0.68 -2.37
CA SER A 137 -21.32 -0.43 -3.51
C SER A 137 -20.74 0.57 -4.51
N ASP A 138 -19.58 1.14 -4.21
CA ASP A 138 -19.00 2.24 -4.99
C ASP A 138 -18.68 1.81 -6.42
N ASN A 139 -18.86 2.76 -7.35
CA ASN A 139 -18.46 2.57 -8.73
C ASN A 139 -16.93 2.56 -8.83
N ASN A 140 -16.36 1.43 -9.25
CA ASN A 140 -14.92 1.28 -9.49
C ASN A 140 -14.33 2.38 -10.41
N ALA A 141 -15.12 2.91 -11.36
CA ALA A 141 -14.68 3.98 -12.24
C ALA A 141 -14.51 5.31 -11.49
N GLU A 142 -15.43 5.63 -10.59
CA GLU A 142 -15.37 6.85 -9.77
C GLU A 142 -14.18 6.81 -8.81
N TYR A 143 -13.96 5.66 -8.17
CA TYR A 143 -12.76 5.46 -7.33
C TYR A 143 -11.47 5.71 -8.12
N LEU A 144 -11.35 5.11 -9.31
CA LEU A 144 -10.15 5.28 -10.14
C LEU A 144 -9.97 6.73 -10.60
N GLU A 145 -11.05 7.44 -10.92
CA GLU A 145 -10.98 8.84 -11.30
C GLU A 145 -10.41 9.71 -10.16
N VAL A 146 -10.94 9.53 -8.94
CA VAL A 146 -10.47 10.25 -7.76
C VAL A 146 -9.03 9.87 -7.42
N HIS A 147 -8.72 8.57 -7.45
CA HIS A 147 -7.37 8.04 -7.19
C HIS A 147 -6.35 8.61 -8.17
N ASN A 148 -6.66 8.63 -9.47
CA ASN A 148 -5.75 9.15 -10.50
C ASN A 148 -5.51 10.66 -10.35
N LYS A 149 -6.54 11.43 -10.01
CA LYS A 149 -6.38 12.87 -9.71
C LYS A 149 -5.48 13.08 -8.49
N HIS A 150 -5.68 12.29 -7.43
CA HIS A 150 -4.83 12.35 -6.24
C HIS A 150 -3.38 11.96 -6.56
N LEU A 151 -3.19 10.87 -7.29
CA LEU A 151 -1.88 10.40 -7.74
C LEU A 151 -1.15 11.49 -8.55
N GLN A 152 -1.82 12.09 -9.54
CA GLN A 152 -1.26 13.17 -10.35
C GLN A 152 -0.82 14.36 -9.49
N TYR A 153 -1.67 14.77 -8.55
CA TYR A 153 -1.35 15.85 -7.62
C TYR A 153 -0.11 15.54 -6.77
N VAL A 154 -0.04 14.32 -6.22
CA VAL A 154 1.11 13.88 -5.42
C VAL A 154 2.39 13.82 -6.26
N HIS A 155 2.32 13.34 -7.51
CA HIS A 155 3.47 13.35 -8.43
C HIS A 155 4.01 14.76 -8.69
N GLU A 156 3.12 15.74 -8.83
CA GLU A 156 3.52 17.13 -9.06
C GLU A 156 4.12 17.78 -7.80
N MET A 157 3.51 17.52 -6.64
CA MET A 157 3.80 18.26 -5.41
C MET A 157 4.90 17.62 -4.57
N LEU A 158 4.97 16.29 -4.50
CA LEU A 158 5.89 15.59 -3.60
C LEU A 158 7.37 15.94 -3.88
N PRO A 159 7.85 15.99 -5.14
CA PRO A 159 9.24 16.35 -5.44
C PRO A 159 9.57 17.83 -5.17
N ARG A 160 8.57 18.73 -5.09
CA ARG A 160 8.81 20.15 -4.80
C ARG A 160 9.27 20.41 -3.36
N TYR A 161 8.90 19.51 -2.45
CA TYR A 161 9.14 19.67 -1.02
C TYR A 161 10.00 18.56 -0.41
N ASN A 162 10.31 17.49 -1.16
CA ASN A 162 11.03 16.33 -0.66
C ASN A 162 12.10 15.87 -1.66
N ALA A 163 13.23 15.42 -1.14
CA ALA A 163 14.23 14.74 -1.96
C ALA A 163 13.72 13.36 -2.38
N ILE A 164 13.90 13.01 -3.65
CA ILE A 164 13.45 11.73 -4.24
C ILE A 164 14.69 10.86 -4.52
N ILE A 165 14.57 9.55 -4.29
CA ILE A 165 15.62 8.59 -4.62
C ILE A 165 15.88 8.60 -6.14
N GLY A 166 17.14 8.77 -6.54
CA GLY A 166 17.54 8.72 -7.95
C GLY A 166 17.26 9.99 -8.76
N ALA A 167 16.77 11.06 -8.13
CA ALA A 167 16.78 12.40 -8.72
C ALA A 167 18.11 13.07 -8.36
N GLU A 168 19.02 13.20 -9.34
CA GLU A 168 20.23 14.04 -9.27
C GLU A 168 19.92 15.48 -9.70
#